data_AF-A0A6M0L8T4-F1
#
_entry.id   AF-A0A6M0L8T4-F1
#
_cell.length_a   1.000
_cell.length_b   1.000
_cell.length_c   1.000
_cell.angle_alpha   90.00
_cell.angle_beta   90.00
_cell.angle_gamma   90.00
#
_symmetry.space_group_name_H-M   'P 1'
#
loop_
_entity.id
_entity.type
_entity.pdbx_description
1 polymer ?
#
loop_
_entity_poly.entity_id
_entity_poly.type
_entity_poly.pdbx_seq_one_letter_code
_entity_poly.pdbx_strand_id
1 'polypeptide(L)'
;MNKYNFFTKTIIILVVNFILEGFFQFVKNSSPLPVLTKIVTNILLIQDVLNICVYILLVSCFIFEYCYRKLIKDTIKNSLKSLAATIRIKNYCRFLTSSKSLNHNIPQSSQDKIYSIANRVRSTIQIEYFNQQAIFTISLNVPMQVEEIWKSNFQKIKEKLHQLDTDYTFSDITLIEPLTATYGATGTKITNKEDVAHC
;
A
#
# COMPACT_ATOMS: atom_id res chain seq x y z
N MET A 1 10.86 -2.04 0.57
CA MET A 1 9.50 -2.64 0.55
C MET A 1 8.53 -1.65 1.17
N ASN A 2 7.40 -1.34 0.53
CA ASN A 2 6.46 -0.31 1.00
C ASN A 2 5.93 -0.64 2.42
N LYS A 3 6.17 0.23 3.42
CA LYS A 3 5.79 -0.01 4.83
C LYS A 3 4.31 -0.35 5.00
N TYR A 4 3.45 0.27 4.21
CA TYR A 4 2.01 0.02 4.21
C TYR A 4 1.64 -1.36 3.66
N ASN A 5 2.38 -1.87 2.68
CA ASN A 5 2.21 -3.24 2.20
C ASN A 5 2.67 -4.26 3.26
N PHE A 6 3.70 -3.95 4.05
CA PHE A 6 4.12 -4.79 5.17
C PHE A 6 2.99 -4.89 6.21
N PHE A 7 2.49 -3.76 6.73
CA PHE A 7 1.37 -3.76 7.68
C PHE A 7 0.14 -4.53 7.17
N THR A 8 -0.26 -4.27 5.92
CA THR A 8 -1.42 -4.97 5.32
C THR A 8 -1.20 -6.48 5.25
N LYS A 9 -0.02 -6.93 4.82
CA LYS A 9 0.32 -8.37 4.74
C LYS A 9 0.37 -9.01 6.13
N THR A 10 0.96 -8.33 7.11
CA THR A 10 1.06 -8.84 8.48
C THR A 10 -0.32 -9.03 9.11
N ILE A 11 -1.23 -8.06 8.93
CA ILE A 11 -2.63 -8.19 9.41
C ILE A 11 -3.32 -9.39 8.75
N ILE A 12 -3.16 -9.59 7.43
CA ILE A 12 -3.75 -10.74 6.73
C ILE A 12 -3.21 -12.06 7.29
N ILE A 13 -1.89 -12.16 7.51
CA ILE A 13 -1.26 -13.37 8.08
C ILE A 13 -1.84 -13.67 9.47
N LEU A 14 -1.99 -12.66 10.32
CA LEU A 14 -2.57 -12.82 11.66
C LEU A 14 -4.02 -13.33 11.59
N VAL A 15 -4.84 -12.80 10.69
CA VAL A 15 -6.23 -13.25 10.51
C VAL A 15 -6.27 -14.70 10.02
N VAL A 16 -5.44 -15.08 9.05
CA VAL A 16 -5.38 -16.45 8.54
C VAL A 16 -4.95 -17.42 9.65
N ASN A 17 -3.92 -17.06 10.43
CA ASN A 17 -3.46 -17.88 11.55
C ASN A 17 -4.55 -18.04 12.60
N PHE A 18 -5.30 -16.98 12.92
CA PHE A 18 -6.42 -17.07 13.87
C PHE A 18 -7.50 -18.07 13.41
N ILE A 19 -7.85 -18.06 12.12
CA ILE A 19 -8.82 -19.01 11.55
C ILE A 19 -8.28 -20.44 11.61
N LEU A 20 -7.01 -20.66 11.24
CA LEU A 20 -6.37 -21.97 11.28
C LEU A 20 -6.28 -22.52 12.71
N GLU A 21 -5.98 -21.67 13.68
CA GLU A 21 -5.93 -22.07 15.10
C GLU A 21 -7.29 -22.60 15.55
N GLY A 22 -8.38 -21.89 15.24
CA GLY A 22 -9.74 -22.35 15.53
C GLY A 22 -10.06 -23.71 14.89
N PHE A 23 -9.63 -23.92 13.64
CA PHE A 23 -9.79 -25.21 12.96
C PHE A 23 -9.02 -26.33 13.67
N PHE A 24 -7.74 -26.11 14.02
CA PHE A 24 -6.95 -27.13 14.72
C PHE A 24 -7.47 -27.42 16.13
N GLN A 25 -7.95 -26.42 16.87
CA GLN A 25 -8.62 -26.65 18.15
C GLN A 25 -9.89 -27.48 18.00
N PHE A 26 -10.69 -27.23 16.96
CA PHE A 26 -11.86 -28.04 16.64
C PHE A 26 -11.49 -29.51 16.35
N VAL A 27 -10.47 -29.74 15.51
CA VAL A 27 -9.97 -31.08 15.17
C VAL A 27 -9.46 -31.80 16.43
N LYS A 28 -8.71 -31.10 17.29
CA LYS A 28 -8.19 -31.64 18.55
C LYS A 28 -9.32 -32.10 19.48
N ASN A 29 -10.34 -31.28 19.64
CA ASN A 29 -11.45 -31.55 20.57
C ASN A 29 -12.44 -32.60 20.04
N SER A 30 -12.53 -32.74 18.71
CA SER A 30 -13.46 -33.69 18.06
C SER A 30 -12.85 -35.06 17.79
N SER A 31 -11.51 -35.19 17.89
CA SER A 31 -10.81 -36.42 17.55
C SER A 31 -10.81 -37.43 18.70
N PRO A 32 -11.34 -38.65 18.51
CA PRO A 32 -11.21 -39.72 19.48
C PRO A 32 -9.82 -40.39 19.45
N LEU A 33 -8.98 -40.08 18.46
CA LEU A 33 -7.68 -40.71 18.23
C LEU A 33 -6.55 -39.98 19.00
N PRO A 34 -5.88 -40.62 19.97
CA PRO A 34 -4.80 -39.99 20.76
C PRO A 34 -3.57 -39.57 19.96
N VAL A 35 -3.28 -40.30 18.88
CA VAL A 35 -2.15 -39.97 17.99
C VAL A 35 -2.45 -38.68 17.23
N LEU A 36 -3.67 -38.53 16.72
CA LEU A 36 -4.09 -37.33 16.00
C LEU A 36 -4.12 -36.10 16.92
N THR A 37 -4.61 -36.25 18.17
CA THR A 37 -4.61 -35.14 19.15
C THR A 37 -3.19 -34.69 19.50
N LYS A 38 -2.23 -35.63 19.61
CA LYS A 38 -0.81 -35.30 19.84
C LYS A 38 -0.19 -34.56 18.66
N ILE A 39 -0.45 -34.99 17.43
CA ILE A 39 0.02 -34.30 16.21
C ILE A 39 -0.53 -32.88 16.16
N VAL A 40 -1.84 -32.71 16.34
CA VAL A 40 -2.50 -31.40 16.28
C VAL A 40 -2.00 -30.48 17.40
N THR A 41 -1.72 -31.02 18.59
CA THR A 41 -1.14 -30.24 19.70
C THR A 41 0.24 -29.70 19.34
N ASN A 42 1.10 -30.49 18.69
CA ASN A 42 2.40 -30.01 18.23
C ASN A 42 2.28 -28.92 17.16
N ILE A 43 1.31 -29.05 16.24
CA ILE A 43 1.05 -28.02 15.22
C ILE A 43 0.62 -26.71 15.88
N LEU A 44 -0.31 -26.76 16.84
CA LEU A 44 -0.75 -25.58 17.61
C LEU A 44 0.42 -24.92 18.34
N LEU A 45 1.29 -25.68 19.00
CA LEU A 45 2.48 -25.13 19.67
C LEU A 45 3.42 -24.39 18.71
N ILE A 46 3.68 -24.96 17.52
CA ILE A 46 4.50 -24.30 16.50
C ILE A 46 3.82 -23.00 16.04
N GLN A 47 2.51 -23.05 15.83
CA GLN A 47 1.72 -21.91 15.40
C GLN A 47 1.71 -20.79 16.45
N ASP A 48 1.63 -21.11 17.74
CA ASP A 48 1.70 -20.15 18.84
C ASP A 48 3.04 -19.42 18.86
N VAL A 49 4.15 -20.15 18.72
CA VAL A 49 5.50 -19.55 18.65
C VAL A 49 5.61 -18.61 17.45
N LEU A 50 5.10 -19.02 16.28
CA LEU A 50 5.10 -18.17 15.08
C LEU A 50 4.24 -16.92 15.28
N ASN A 51 3.06 -17.06 15.89
CA ASN A 51 2.17 -15.93 16.20
C ASN A 51 2.84 -14.92 17.14
N ILE A 52 3.53 -15.39 18.18
CA ILE A 52 4.30 -14.54 19.09
C ILE A 52 5.38 -13.77 18.33
N CYS A 53 6.15 -14.43 17.46
CA CYS A 53 7.17 -13.78 16.65
C CYS A 53 6.59 -12.70 15.74
N VAL A 54 5.47 -13.00 15.05
CA VAL A 54 4.78 -12.03 14.18
C VAL A 54 4.24 -10.86 15.00
N TYR A 55 3.70 -11.12 16.19
CA TYR A 55 3.20 -10.09 17.10
C TYR A 55 4.32 -9.16 17.57
N ILE A 56 5.47 -9.70 18.02
CA ILE A 56 6.64 -8.92 18.41
C ILE A 56 7.11 -8.02 17.27
N LEU A 57 7.19 -8.56 16.04
CA LEU A 57 7.56 -7.76 14.87
C LEU A 57 6.57 -6.62 14.63
N LEU A 58 5.25 -6.89 14.72
CA LEU A 58 4.22 -5.88 14.51
C LEU A 58 4.29 -4.76 15.57
N VAL A 59 4.41 -5.11 16.85
CA VAL A 59 4.58 -4.15 17.96
C VAL A 59 5.84 -3.34 17.77
N SER A 60 6.96 -3.97 17.41
CA SER A 60 8.23 -3.27 17.18
C SER A 60 8.10 -2.25 16.05
N CYS A 61 7.49 -2.62 14.93
CA CYS A 61 7.22 -1.68 13.84
C CYS A 61 6.35 -0.50 14.27
N PHE A 62 5.33 -0.74 15.10
CA PHE A 62 4.48 0.33 15.62
C PHE A 62 5.24 1.29 16.54
N ILE A 63 6.09 0.76 17.43
CA ILE A 63 6.95 1.57 18.31
C ILE A 63 7.91 2.41 17.47
N PHE A 64 8.56 1.84 16.47
CA PHE A 64 9.46 2.59 15.58
C PHE A 64 8.74 3.72 14.82
N GLU A 65 7.56 3.44 14.26
CA GLU A 65 6.76 4.47 13.57
C GLU A 65 6.33 5.58 14.55
N TYR A 66 5.93 5.22 15.78
CA TYR A 66 5.59 6.21 16.80
C TYR A 66 6.78 7.10 17.15
N CYS A 67 7.95 6.51 17.43
CA CYS A 67 9.17 7.24 17.72
C CYS A 67 9.56 8.16 16.56
N TYR A 68 9.54 7.65 15.32
CA TYR A 68 9.84 8.42 14.12
C TYR A 68 8.90 9.63 13.94
N ARG A 69 7.59 9.45 14.12
CA ARG A 69 6.63 10.55 13.99
C ARG A 69 6.77 11.57 15.10
N LYS A 70 7.01 11.13 16.34
CA LYS A 70 7.31 12.03 17.43
C LYS A 70 8.55 12.88 17.15
N LEU A 71 9.61 12.29 16.57
CA LEU A 71 10.83 13.01 16.17
C LEU A 71 10.55 14.09 15.12
N ILE A 72 9.68 13.82 14.15
CA ILE A 72 9.31 14.77 13.08
C ILE A 72 8.15 15.69 13.51
N LYS A 73 7.76 15.67 14.80
CA LYS A 73 6.61 16.41 15.35
C LYS A 73 5.32 16.16 14.55
N ASP A 74 5.14 14.94 14.08
CA ASP A 74 4.01 14.47 13.29
C ASP A 74 3.11 13.51 14.09
N THR A 75 1.90 13.24 13.60
CA THR A 75 0.91 12.42 14.32
C THR A 75 0.78 11.01 13.76
N ILE A 76 0.53 10.01 14.63
CA ILE A 76 0.17 8.64 14.19
C ILE A 76 -1.08 8.66 13.29
N LYS A 77 -2.00 9.60 13.52
CA LYS A 77 -3.18 9.80 12.66
C LYS A 77 -2.77 9.98 11.20
N ASN A 78 -1.67 10.68 10.94
CA ASN A 78 -1.16 10.86 9.59
C ASN A 78 -0.58 9.55 9.01
N SER A 79 -0.07 8.59 9.82
CA SER A 79 0.25 7.23 9.34
C SER A 79 -0.97 6.52 8.78
N LEU A 80 -2.06 6.55 9.53
CA LEU A 80 -3.30 5.87 9.14
C LEU A 80 -3.93 6.54 7.91
N LYS A 81 -3.91 7.88 7.88
CA LYS A 81 -4.34 8.66 6.72
C LYS A 81 -3.52 8.30 5.47
N SER A 82 -2.20 8.20 5.61
CA SER A 82 -1.26 7.81 4.56
C SER A 82 -1.51 6.38 4.04
N LEU A 83 -1.71 5.42 4.95
CA LEU A 83 -2.07 4.04 4.61
C LEU A 83 -3.37 4.01 3.79
N ALA A 84 -4.43 4.67 4.28
CA ALA A 84 -5.73 4.71 3.64
C ALA A 84 -5.68 5.36 2.25
N ALA A 85 -5.01 6.51 2.13
CA ALA A 85 -4.83 7.19 0.85
C ALA A 85 -4.02 6.36 -0.15
N THR A 86 -2.93 5.74 0.31
CA THR A 86 -2.12 4.84 -0.52
C THR A 86 -2.96 3.71 -1.09
N ILE A 87 -3.81 3.08 -0.29
CA ILE A 87 -4.71 2.00 -0.76
C ILE A 87 -5.72 2.54 -1.77
N ARG A 88 -6.34 3.70 -1.50
CA ARG A 88 -7.34 4.31 -2.39
C ARG A 88 -6.75 4.68 -3.76
N ILE A 89 -5.58 5.32 -3.81
CA ILE A 89 -4.91 5.62 -5.09
C ILE A 89 -4.46 4.35 -5.79
N LYS A 90 -3.91 3.35 -5.09
CA LYS A 90 -3.58 2.06 -5.71
C LYS A 90 -4.80 1.41 -6.35
N ASN A 91 -5.97 1.50 -5.73
CA ASN A 91 -7.20 0.96 -6.30
C ASN A 91 -7.67 1.79 -7.50
N TYR A 92 -7.62 3.12 -7.40
CA TYR A 92 -7.94 4.01 -8.52
C TYR A 92 -7.06 3.73 -9.75
N CYS A 93 -5.74 3.64 -9.56
CA CYS A 93 -4.81 3.37 -10.64
C CYS A 93 -5.00 1.97 -11.24
N ARG A 94 -5.50 0.98 -10.48
CA ARG A 94 -5.89 -0.32 -11.03
C ARG A 94 -6.99 -0.18 -12.09
N PHE A 95 -7.96 0.71 -11.89
CA PHE A 95 -9.03 0.95 -12.88
C PHE A 95 -8.49 1.65 -14.12
N LEU A 96 -7.62 2.66 -13.94
CA LEU A 96 -6.99 3.37 -15.06
C LEU A 96 -6.12 2.45 -15.93
N THR A 97 -5.39 1.53 -15.32
CA THR A 97 -4.57 0.55 -16.05
C THR A 97 -5.36 -0.67 -16.51
N SER A 98 -6.60 -0.86 -16.08
CA SER A 98 -7.48 -1.97 -16.49
C SER A 98 -8.48 -1.58 -17.57
N SER A 99 -8.75 -0.29 -17.78
CA SER A 99 -9.58 0.15 -18.90
C SER A 99 -8.84 -0.18 -20.20
N LYS A 100 -9.52 -0.91 -21.10
CA LYS A 100 -9.07 -1.34 -22.43
C LYS A 100 -8.71 -0.16 -23.35
N SER A 101 -7.71 0.65 -22.99
CA SER A 101 -7.22 1.78 -23.81
C SER A 101 -5.94 1.45 -24.56
N LEU A 102 -5.42 0.23 -24.42
CA LEU A 102 -4.34 -0.26 -25.28
C LEU A 102 -4.96 -0.62 -26.63
N ASN A 103 -4.61 0.17 -27.65
CA ASN A 103 -4.98 0.00 -29.05
C ASN A 103 -5.17 -1.48 -29.43
N HIS A 104 -6.23 -1.76 -30.19
CA HIS A 104 -6.61 -3.08 -30.73
C HIS A 104 -5.53 -3.80 -31.56
N ASN A 105 -4.35 -3.19 -31.73
CA ASN A 105 -3.25 -3.67 -32.57
C ASN A 105 -2.14 -4.40 -31.79
N ILE A 106 -2.27 -4.57 -30.47
CA ILE A 106 -1.28 -5.29 -29.66
C ILE A 106 -1.73 -6.75 -29.49
N PRO A 107 -0.88 -7.75 -29.82
CA PRO A 107 -1.18 -9.16 -29.57
C PRO A 107 -1.58 -9.40 -28.11
N GLN A 108 -2.60 -10.23 -27.85
CA GLN A 108 -3.09 -10.53 -26.48
C GLN A 108 -1.96 -10.95 -25.52
N SER A 109 -0.99 -11.74 -25.98
CA SER A 109 0.17 -12.16 -25.18
C SER A 109 1.08 -11.01 -24.74
N SER A 110 1.15 -9.93 -25.52
CA SER A 110 1.87 -8.70 -25.18
C SER A 110 1.05 -7.81 -24.25
N GLN A 111 -0.29 -7.82 -24.38
CA GLN A 111 -1.19 -7.10 -23.47
C GLN A 111 -1.08 -7.63 -22.03
N ASP A 112 -1.08 -8.96 -21.84
CA ASP A 112 -0.97 -9.56 -20.51
C ASP A 112 0.37 -9.24 -19.82
N LYS A 113 1.46 -9.20 -20.59
CA LYS A 113 2.77 -8.75 -20.08
C LYS A 113 2.75 -7.29 -19.65
N ILE A 114 2.12 -6.41 -20.44
CA ILE A 114 1.97 -5.00 -20.11
C ILE A 114 1.15 -4.81 -18.83
N TYR A 115 0.03 -5.54 -18.67
CA TYR A 115 -0.78 -5.48 -17.44
C TYR A 115 -0.04 -6.02 -16.22
N SER A 116 0.76 -7.09 -16.37
CA SER A 116 1.61 -7.61 -15.29
C SER A 116 2.64 -6.58 -14.83
N ILE A 117 3.31 -5.91 -15.77
CA ILE A 117 4.30 -4.86 -15.47
C ILE A 117 3.62 -3.63 -14.86
N ALA A 118 2.46 -3.21 -15.36
CA ALA A 118 1.68 -2.11 -14.78
C ALA A 118 1.21 -2.42 -13.35
N ASN A 119 0.84 -3.67 -13.06
CA ASN A 119 0.50 -4.10 -11.70
C ASN A 119 1.71 -4.05 -10.75
N ARG A 120 2.92 -4.33 -11.26
CA ARG A 120 4.16 -4.18 -10.48
C ARG A 120 4.40 -2.72 -10.10
N VAL A 121 4.20 -1.78 -11.03
CA VAL A 121 4.29 -0.33 -10.76
C VAL A 121 3.32 0.10 -9.67
N ARG A 122 2.07 -0.37 -9.71
CA ARG A 122 1.05 -0.04 -8.69
C ARG A 122 1.50 -0.35 -7.26
N SER A 123 2.38 -1.35 -7.07
CA SER A 123 2.91 -1.69 -5.75
C SER A 123 3.87 -0.65 -5.15
N THR A 124 4.48 0.19 -6.01
CA THR A 124 5.45 1.23 -5.65
C THR A 124 4.79 2.54 -5.23
N ILE A 125 3.51 2.74 -5.57
CA ILE A 125 2.75 3.94 -5.17
C ILE A 125 2.73 4.10 -3.65
N GLN A 126 3.07 5.30 -3.20
CA GLN A 126 3.02 5.73 -1.81
C GLN A 126 2.49 7.15 -1.68
N ILE A 127 1.71 7.37 -0.63
CA ILE A 127 1.28 8.70 -0.20
C ILE A 127 1.60 8.82 1.28
N GLU A 128 2.32 9.87 1.65
CA GLU A 128 2.69 10.17 3.03
C GLU A 128 2.19 11.55 3.41
N TYR A 129 1.25 11.60 4.35
CA TYR A 129 0.82 12.82 5.00
C TYR A 129 1.70 13.12 6.21
N PHE A 130 1.95 14.41 6.37
CA PHE A 130 2.55 15.06 7.53
C PHE A 130 1.63 16.22 7.95
N ASN A 131 1.94 16.90 9.04
CA ASN A 131 1.09 17.97 9.55
C ASN A 131 0.85 19.15 8.59
N GLN A 132 1.82 19.48 7.73
CA GLN A 132 1.75 20.63 6.81
C GLN A 132 1.95 20.27 5.34
N GLN A 133 2.35 19.03 5.06
CA GLN A 133 2.67 18.58 3.71
C GLN A 133 2.20 17.15 3.47
N ALA A 134 2.01 16.80 2.21
CA ALA A 134 1.77 15.45 1.74
C ALA A 134 2.77 15.14 0.62
N ILE A 135 3.21 13.90 0.51
CA ILE A 135 4.15 13.48 -0.52
C ILE A 135 3.55 12.29 -1.24
N PHE A 136 3.37 12.40 -2.55
CA PHE A 136 3.04 11.29 -3.43
C PHE A 136 4.32 10.82 -4.13
N THR A 137 4.53 9.52 -4.20
CA THR A 137 5.63 8.92 -4.99
C THR A 137 5.18 7.67 -5.75
N ILE A 138 5.79 7.46 -6.91
CA ILE A 138 5.62 6.28 -7.76
C ILE A 138 6.93 5.99 -8.51
N SER A 139 7.42 4.75 -8.46
CA SER A 139 8.60 4.33 -9.23
C SER A 139 8.20 3.61 -10.51
N LEU A 140 8.64 4.15 -11.64
CA LEU A 140 8.39 3.67 -13.00
C LEU A 140 9.64 3.04 -13.62
N ASN A 141 10.33 2.16 -12.90
CA ASN A 141 11.44 1.38 -13.46
C ASN A 141 10.91 0.24 -14.34
N VAL A 142 10.40 0.61 -15.51
CA VAL A 142 9.70 -0.25 -16.48
C VAL A 142 10.05 0.16 -17.90
N PRO A 143 9.74 -0.67 -18.92
CA PRO A 143 9.94 -0.29 -20.31
C PRO A 143 9.18 1.01 -20.65
N MET A 144 9.78 1.82 -21.53
CA MET A 144 9.29 3.15 -21.93
C MET A 144 7.80 3.19 -22.31
N GLN A 145 7.31 2.17 -23.02
CA GLN A 145 5.90 2.05 -23.41
C GLN A 145 4.95 2.02 -22.20
N VAL A 146 5.34 1.33 -21.11
CA VAL A 146 4.55 1.28 -19.87
C VAL A 146 4.68 2.58 -19.10
N GLU A 147 5.88 3.17 -19.10
CA GLU A 147 6.14 4.45 -18.48
C GLU A 147 5.27 5.57 -19.09
N GLU A 148 5.16 5.63 -20.42
CA GLU A 148 4.32 6.60 -21.14
C GLU A 148 2.83 6.45 -20.79
N ILE A 149 2.34 5.23 -20.66
CA ILE A 149 0.97 4.96 -20.20
C ILE A 149 0.76 5.53 -18.79
N TRP A 150 1.69 5.36 -17.87
CA TRP A 150 1.58 5.95 -16.54
C TRP A 150 1.66 7.46 -16.57
N LYS A 151 2.60 8.05 -17.32
CA LYS A 151 2.76 9.49 -17.49
C LYS A 151 1.50 10.15 -18.03
N SER A 152 0.87 9.55 -19.05
CA SER A 152 -0.41 10.05 -19.60
C SER A 152 -1.56 10.09 -18.59
N ASN A 153 -1.45 9.33 -17.48
CA ASN A 153 -2.44 9.30 -16.41
C ASN A 153 -2.08 10.20 -15.21
N PHE A 154 -0.94 10.89 -15.21
CA PHE A 154 -0.50 11.70 -14.08
C PHE A 154 -1.49 12.81 -13.72
N GLN A 155 -2.06 13.49 -14.72
CA GLN A 155 -3.08 14.52 -14.48
C GLN A 155 -4.30 13.95 -13.74
N LYS A 156 -4.81 12.79 -14.17
CA LYS A 156 -5.94 12.10 -13.52
C LYS A 156 -5.60 11.63 -12.11
N ILE A 157 -4.35 11.25 -11.86
CA ILE A 157 -3.87 10.85 -10.53
C ILE A 157 -3.80 12.08 -9.62
N LYS A 158 -3.27 13.21 -10.10
CA LYS A 158 -3.23 14.49 -9.37
C LYS A 158 -4.63 14.94 -8.97
N GLU A 159 -5.57 14.97 -9.91
CA GLU A 159 -6.98 15.29 -9.63
C GLU A 159 -7.56 14.37 -8.56
N LYS A 160 -7.27 13.07 -8.61
CA LYS A 160 -7.73 12.13 -7.60
C LYS A 160 -7.10 12.38 -6.23
N LEU A 161 -5.83 12.78 -6.18
CA LEU A 161 -5.14 13.15 -4.94
C LEU A 161 -5.81 14.36 -4.28
N HIS A 162 -6.15 15.40 -5.05
CA HIS A 162 -6.91 16.55 -4.55
C HIS A 162 -8.31 16.15 -4.05
N GLN A 163 -9.01 15.27 -4.76
CA GLN A 163 -10.33 14.77 -4.32
C GLN A 163 -10.28 13.93 -3.04
N LEU A 164 -9.17 13.23 -2.81
CA LEU A 164 -9.01 12.39 -1.62
C LEU A 164 -8.87 13.22 -0.34
N ASP A 165 -8.31 14.41 -0.46
CA ASP A 165 -8.02 15.27 0.68
C ASP A 165 -7.99 16.74 0.23
N THR A 166 -9.14 17.41 0.37
CA THR A 166 -9.33 18.80 -0.04
C THR A 166 -8.52 19.79 0.77
N ASP A 167 -7.95 19.36 1.90
CA ASP A 167 -7.07 20.18 2.74
C ASP A 167 -5.68 20.38 2.12
N TYR A 168 -5.35 19.66 1.02
CA TYR A 168 -4.03 19.69 0.38
C TYR A 168 -4.10 20.02 -1.11
N THR A 169 -3.17 20.87 -1.55
CA THR A 169 -2.96 21.19 -2.95
C THR A 169 -1.66 20.54 -3.44
N PHE A 170 -1.79 19.46 -4.21
CA PHE A 170 -0.67 18.76 -4.86
C PHE A 170 -0.10 19.52 -6.07
N SER A 171 1.22 19.54 -6.16
CA SER A 171 1.98 19.96 -7.35
C SER A 171 1.80 18.97 -8.51
N ASP A 172 2.35 19.32 -9.67
CA ASP A 172 2.48 18.36 -10.77
C ASP A 172 3.41 17.20 -10.40
N ILE A 173 3.14 16.03 -10.98
CA ILE A 173 3.94 14.84 -10.79
C ILE A 173 5.16 14.93 -11.71
N THR A 174 6.34 15.09 -11.12
CA THR A 174 7.61 15.26 -11.83
C THR A 174 8.62 14.20 -11.43
N LEU A 175 9.67 14.02 -12.23
CA LEU A 175 10.76 13.10 -11.90
C LEU A 175 11.57 13.68 -10.73
N ILE A 176 11.66 12.93 -9.63
CA ILE A 176 12.39 13.32 -8.42
C ILE A 176 13.70 12.55 -8.25
N GLU A 177 13.76 11.30 -8.72
CA GLU A 177 14.97 10.48 -8.69
C GLU A 177 15.17 9.76 -10.03
N PRO A 178 16.12 10.20 -10.87
CA PRO A 178 16.34 9.62 -12.19
C PRO A 178 16.80 8.16 -12.15
N LEU A 179 17.70 7.83 -11.20
CA LEU A 179 18.30 6.50 -11.09
C LEU A 179 17.28 5.40 -10.78
N THR A 180 16.25 5.73 -10.01
CA THR A 180 15.18 4.82 -9.61
C THR A 180 13.93 4.97 -10.48
N ALA A 181 13.95 5.89 -11.45
CA ALA A 181 12.80 6.36 -12.22
C ALA A 181 11.61 6.71 -11.31
N THR A 182 11.89 7.39 -10.19
CA THR A 182 10.85 7.77 -9.22
C THR A 182 10.31 9.15 -9.54
N TYR A 183 8.99 9.19 -9.66
CA TYR A 183 8.20 10.39 -9.86
C TYR A 183 7.47 10.73 -8.56
N GLY A 184 7.25 12.01 -8.30
CA GLY A 184 6.54 12.46 -7.13
C GLY A 184 5.87 13.81 -7.27
N ALA A 185 4.99 14.10 -6.33
CA ALA A 185 4.33 15.39 -6.18
C ALA A 185 4.23 15.74 -4.70
N THR A 186 4.30 17.03 -4.40
CA THR A 186 4.19 17.55 -3.03
C THR A 186 2.85 18.25 -2.89
N GLY A 187 2.06 17.83 -1.90
CA GLY A 187 0.86 18.51 -1.45
C GLY A 187 1.18 19.48 -0.33
N THR A 188 0.80 20.74 -0.45
CA THR A 188 0.87 21.71 0.64
C THR A 188 -0.49 21.84 1.31
N LYS A 189 -0.51 21.87 2.64
CA LYS A 189 -1.75 22.05 3.39
C LYS A 189 -2.26 23.48 3.20
N ILE A 190 -3.54 23.62 2.88
CA ILE A 190 -4.18 24.93 2.74
C ILE A 190 -4.34 25.51 4.15
N THR A 191 -3.52 26.51 4.49
CA THR A 191 -3.55 27.17 5.80
C THR A 191 -4.54 28.33 5.88
N ASN A 192 -4.89 28.94 4.74
CA ASN A 192 -5.90 29.99 4.62
C ASN A 192 -6.91 29.62 3.53
N LYS A 193 -8.21 29.59 3.85
CA LYS A 193 -9.29 29.41 2.87
C LYS A 193 -9.55 30.65 2.00
N GLU A 194 -8.79 31.72 2.17
CA GLU A 194 -9.04 33.02 1.51
C GLU A 194 -8.31 33.21 0.17
N ASP A 195 -7.26 32.44 -0.14
CA ASP A 195 -6.49 32.64 -1.38
C ASP A 195 -6.89 31.75 -2.57
N VAL A 196 -7.90 30.88 -2.42
CA VAL A 196 -8.34 29.97 -3.51
C VAL A 196 -9.48 30.58 -4.35
N ALA A 197 -9.95 31.79 -4.02
CA ALA A 197 -11.00 32.47 -4.78
C ALA A 197 -10.48 33.33 -5.95
N HIS A 198 -9.15 33.46 -6.12
CA HIS A 198 -8.56 34.28 -7.17
C HIS A 198 -7.36 33.58 -7.83
N CYS A 199 -7.63 32.48 -8.54
CA CYS A 199 -6.80 31.96 -9.63
C CYS A 199 -7.70 31.20 -10.62
#